data_AF-N1UQ18-F1
#
_entry.id   AF-N1UQ18-F1
#
_cell.length_a   1.000
_cell.length_b   1.000
_cell.length_c   1.000
_cell.angle_alpha   90.00
_cell.angle_beta   90.00
_cell.angle_gamma   90.00
#
_symmetry.space_group_name_H-M   'P 1'
#
loop_
_entity.id
_entity.type
_entity.pdbx_description
1 polymer ?
#
loop_
_entity_poly.entity_id
_entity_poly.type
_entity_poly.pdbx_seq_one_letter_code
_entity_poly.pdbx_strand_id
1 'polypeptide(L)'
;MYVANIADKDAAKKDTPLLNQIRQMAKEENAELVILCGRFEEEISGLDRNEQLEFLKEIGETESGLDRMIKTAYKLLGLITFFTAGEMEVRAWTTPFNSTGPKAASVIHSDFEKGFIRAEVMSYEDLDRAGTQTKVKEEGKLRIEGKEYIVQDGDVIYFRINA
;
A
#
# COMPACT_ATOMS: atom_id res chain seq x y z
N MET A 1 9.64 -6.41 -13.28
CA MET A 1 9.60 -4.94 -13.10
C MET A 1 10.94 -4.38 -13.54
N TYR A 2 10.91 -3.30 -14.31
CA TYR A 2 12.07 -2.50 -14.67
C TYR A 2 12.13 -1.25 -13.81
N VAL A 3 13.33 -0.84 -13.39
CA VAL A 3 13.57 0.42 -12.70
C VAL A 3 14.55 1.23 -13.55
N ALA A 4 14.04 2.26 -14.22
CA ALA A 4 14.84 3.15 -15.05
C ALA A 4 15.27 4.36 -14.24
N ASN A 5 16.55 4.39 -13.87
CA ASN A 5 17.18 5.58 -13.29
C ASN A 5 17.55 6.56 -14.40
N ILE A 6 17.03 7.79 -14.32
CA ILE A 6 17.29 8.86 -15.30
C ILE A 6 18.04 10.02 -14.67
N ALA A 7 18.70 10.83 -15.50
CA ALA A 7 19.31 12.07 -15.04
C ALA A 7 18.25 13.12 -14.70
N ASP A 8 18.57 14.01 -13.77
CA ASP A 8 17.77 15.16 -13.35
C ASP A 8 17.26 16.02 -14.53
N LYS A 9 18.12 16.34 -15.49
CA LYS A 9 17.78 17.11 -16.70
C LYS A 9 16.72 16.45 -17.58
N ASP A 10 16.58 15.12 -17.48
CA ASP A 10 15.64 14.33 -18.26
C ASP A 10 14.35 14.03 -17.47
N ALA A 11 14.30 14.35 -16.17
CA ALA A 11 13.20 14.01 -15.27
C ALA A 11 11.89 14.72 -15.59
N ALA A 12 11.94 15.95 -16.09
CA ALA A 12 10.74 16.70 -16.46
C ALA A 12 10.04 16.14 -17.71
N LYS A 13 10.80 15.70 -18.72
CA LYS A 13 10.26 15.21 -19.99
C LYS A 13 10.09 13.69 -20.01
N LYS A 14 10.97 12.96 -19.31
CA LYS A 14 11.06 11.50 -19.33
C LYS A 14 11.00 10.95 -20.75
N ASP A 15 11.73 11.57 -21.67
CA ASP A 15 11.69 11.22 -23.09
C ASP A 15 13.10 11.21 -23.67
N THR A 16 13.77 10.07 -23.51
CA THR A 16 15.10 9.83 -24.07
C THR A 16 15.04 8.57 -24.94
N PRO A 17 15.91 8.44 -25.98
CA PRO A 17 15.93 7.24 -26.82
C PRO A 17 16.10 5.95 -26.03
N LEU A 18 16.99 5.95 -25.02
CA LEU A 18 17.21 4.80 -24.14
C LEU A 18 15.96 4.47 -23.30
N LEU A 19 15.31 5.49 -22.73
CA LEU A 19 14.09 5.28 -21.96
C LEU A 19 12.95 4.72 -22.84
N ASN A 20 12.85 5.16 -24.09
CA ASN A 20 11.88 4.62 -25.05
C ASN A 20 12.17 3.17 -25.42
N GLN A 21 13.44 2.77 -25.52
CA GLN A 21 13.81 1.36 -25.67
C GLN A 21 13.41 0.52 -24.45
N ILE A 22 13.67 1.02 -23.23
CA ILE A 22 13.28 0.34 -21.99
C ILE A 22 11.75 0.21 -21.90
N ARG A 23 10.98 1.24 -22.29
CA ARG A 23 9.51 1.18 -22.37
C ARG A 23 9.04 0.06 -23.30
N GLN A 24 9.68 -0.08 -24.46
CA GLN A 24 9.34 -1.12 -25.41
C GLN A 24 9.65 -2.52 -24.84
N MET A 25 10.83 -2.73 -24.25
CA MET A 25 11.19 -3.99 -23.60
C MET A 25 10.22 -4.36 -22.47
N ALA A 26 9.92 -3.42 -21.57
CA ALA A 26 9.00 -3.64 -20.47
C ALA A 26 7.60 -4.05 -20.97
N LYS A 27 7.13 -3.44 -22.07
CA LYS A 27 5.86 -3.80 -22.70
C LYS A 27 5.89 -5.20 -23.32
N GLU A 28 6.97 -5.56 -24.01
CA GLU A 28 7.14 -6.88 -24.64
C GLU A 28 7.19 -8.01 -23.60
N GLU A 29 7.81 -7.76 -22.45
CA GLU A 29 7.90 -8.71 -21.34
C GLU A 29 6.69 -8.67 -20.39
N ASN A 30 5.68 -7.83 -20.66
CA ASN A 30 4.54 -7.58 -19.78
C ASN A 30 4.98 -7.23 -18.34
N ALA A 31 6.01 -6.41 -18.22
CA ALA A 31 6.61 -5.97 -16.97
C ALA A 31 6.25 -4.52 -16.66
N GLU A 32 5.96 -4.23 -15.39
CA GLU A 32 5.82 -2.87 -14.88
C GLU A 32 7.15 -2.10 -15.03
N LEU A 33 7.07 -0.80 -15.38
CA LEU A 33 8.22 0.10 -15.50
C LEU A 33 8.08 1.27 -14.51
N VAL A 34 9.04 1.39 -13.61
CA VAL A 34 9.17 2.53 -12.70
C VAL A 34 10.31 3.42 -13.19
N ILE A 35 10.03 4.72 -13.36
CA ILE A 35 11.02 5.72 -13.77
C ILE A 35 11.29 6.62 -12.56
N LEU A 36 12.55 6.74 -12.18
CA LEU A 36 12.97 7.59 -11.05
C LEU A 36 14.28 8.31 -11.37
N CYS A 37 14.56 9.39 -10.63
CA CYS A 37 15.84 10.10 -10.69
C CYS A 37 16.53 9.90 -9.35
N GLY A 38 17.57 9.05 -9.31
CA GLY A 38 18.24 8.71 -8.05
C GLY A 38 18.76 9.93 -7.29
N ARG A 39 19.18 10.98 -7.99
CA ARG A 39 19.59 12.25 -7.38
C ARG A 39 18.45 12.96 -6.65
N PHE A 40 17.25 12.96 -7.24
CA PHE A 40 16.06 13.53 -6.59
C PHE A 40 15.64 12.67 -5.39
N GLU A 41 15.71 11.34 -5.49
CA GLU A 41 15.40 10.46 -4.36
C GLU A 41 16.37 10.65 -3.19
N GLU A 42 17.67 10.85 -3.47
CA GLU A 42 18.68 11.18 -2.47
C GLU A 42 18.35 12.49 -1.75
N GLU A 43 18.00 13.53 -2.51
CA GLU A 43 17.61 14.83 -1.95
C GLU A 43 16.35 14.71 -1.09
N ILE A 44 15.28 14.10 -1.63
CA ILE A 44 14.02 13.84 -0.91
C ILE A 44 14.26 13.10 0.42
N SER A 45 15.20 12.16 0.45
CA SER A 45 15.49 11.35 1.65
C SER A 45 16.04 12.16 2.83
N GLY A 46 16.65 13.32 2.56
CA GLY A 46 17.19 14.22 3.57
C GLY A 46 16.22 15.30 4.04
N LEU A 47 15.07 15.46 3.38
CA LEU A 47 14.10 16.51 3.64
C LEU A 47 13.03 16.08 4.66
N ASP A 48 12.48 17.06 5.38
CA ASP A 48 11.29 16.83 6.20
C ASP A 48 10.02 16.70 5.35
N ARG A 49 8.89 16.34 5.96
CA ARG A 49 7.67 16.06 5.21
C ARG A 49 7.15 17.28 4.41
N ASN A 50 7.26 18.49 4.95
CA ASN A 50 6.77 19.68 4.26
C ASN A 50 7.69 20.02 3.09
N GLU A 51 9.01 19.96 3.33
CA GLU A 51 10.03 20.19 2.30
C GLU A 51 9.95 19.16 1.17
N GLN A 52 9.70 17.88 1.49
CA GLN A 52 9.46 16.84 0.48
C GLN A 52 8.27 17.18 -0.43
N LEU A 53 7.17 17.66 0.15
CA LEU A 53 5.97 18.02 -0.62
C LEU A 53 6.21 19.22 -1.53
N GLU A 54 6.96 20.20 -1.05
CA GLU A 54 7.36 21.37 -1.84
C GLU A 54 8.27 20.94 -3.00
N PHE A 55 9.31 20.13 -2.72
CA PHE A 55 10.23 19.63 -3.73
C PHE A 55 9.52 18.80 -4.81
N LEU A 56 8.65 17.86 -4.41
CA LEU A 56 7.85 17.06 -5.34
C LEU A 56 7.01 17.96 -6.26
N LYS A 57 6.37 18.99 -5.70
CA LYS A 57 5.58 19.96 -6.47
C LYS A 57 6.45 20.74 -7.47
N GLU A 58 7.65 21.14 -7.09
CA GLU A 58 8.59 21.84 -7.97
C GLU A 58 9.01 20.98 -9.18
N ILE A 59 9.24 19.69 -8.97
CA ILE A 59 9.58 18.76 -10.04
C ILE A 59 8.35 18.22 -10.80
N GLY A 60 7.14 18.66 -10.44
CA GLY A 60 5.88 18.28 -11.09
C GLY A 60 5.40 16.86 -10.76
N GLU A 61 5.80 16.34 -9.60
CA GLU A 61 5.44 15.01 -9.12
C GLU A 61 4.51 15.10 -7.89
N THR A 62 3.64 14.11 -7.73
CA THR A 62 2.78 14.00 -6.54
C THR A 62 3.30 13.00 -5.51
N GLU A 63 4.27 12.18 -5.89
CA GLU A 63 4.89 11.14 -5.07
C GLU A 63 6.32 10.86 -5.55
N SER A 64 7.17 10.38 -4.63
CA SER A 64 8.56 10.06 -4.94
C SER A 64 8.66 8.84 -5.88
N GLY A 65 9.77 8.74 -6.61
CA GLY A 65 10.07 7.56 -7.42
C GLY A 65 10.24 6.31 -6.56
N LEU A 66 10.80 6.45 -5.36
CA LEU A 66 10.92 5.34 -4.40
C LEU A 66 9.55 4.87 -3.88
N ASP A 67 8.61 5.78 -3.57
CA ASP A 67 7.26 5.39 -3.15
C ASP A 67 6.54 4.61 -4.26
N ARG A 68 6.66 5.08 -5.52
CA ARG A 68 6.15 4.35 -6.69
C ARG A 68 6.77 2.98 -6.83
N MET A 69 8.09 2.88 -6.63
CA MET A 69 8.82 1.62 -6.68
C MET A 69 8.31 0.65 -5.61
N ILE A 70 8.14 1.11 -4.37
CA ILE A 70 7.65 0.31 -3.26
C ILE A 70 6.24 -0.22 -3.56
N LYS A 71 5.31 0.66 -3.97
CA LYS A 71 3.94 0.27 -4.32
C LYS A 71 3.90 -0.77 -5.45
N THR A 72 4.70 -0.56 -6.50
CA THR A 72 4.78 -1.47 -7.65
C THR A 72 5.37 -2.82 -7.25
N ALA A 73 6.41 -2.83 -6.41
CA ALA A 73 6.99 -4.06 -5.87
C ALA A 73 6.00 -4.83 -4.99
N TYR A 74 5.22 -4.13 -4.15
CA TYR A 74 4.18 -4.74 -3.32
C TYR A 74 3.12 -5.46 -4.16
N LYS A 75 2.63 -4.77 -5.20
CA LYS A 75 1.70 -5.34 -6.18
C LYS A 75 2.32 -6.54 -6.91
N LEU A 76 3.59 -6.44 -7.32
CA LEU A 76 4.29 -7.52 -8.02
C LEU A 76 4.44 -8.77 -7.16
N LEU A 77 4.67 -8.61 -5.85
CA LEU A 77 4.74 -9.71 -4.88
C LEU A 77 3.37 -10.27 -4.51
N GLY A 78 2.28 -9.69 -5.04
CA GLY A 78 0.91 -10.08 -4.69
C GLY A 78 0.63 -9.85 -3.22
N LEU A 79 1.06 -8.72 -2.66
CA LEU A 79 0.85 -8.35 -1.27
C LEU A 79 -0.23 -7.27 -1.15
N ILE A 80 -1.00 -7.34 -0.07
CA ILE A 80 -1.95 -6.31 0.34
C ILE A 80 -1.65 -5.86 1.77
N THR A 81 -2.21 -4.72 2.15
CA THR A 81 -2.13 -4.15 3.49
C THR A 81 -3.52 -4.12 4.12
N PHE A 82 -3.63 -4.65 5.33
CA PHE A 82 -4.79 -4.39 6.19
C PHE A 82 -4.33 -3.68 7.46
N PHE A 83 -5.26 -3.09 8.19
CA PHE A 83 -4.98 -2.30 9.37
C PHE A 83 -5.64 -2.87 10.61
N THR A 84 -4.97 -2.75 11.73
CA THR A 84 -5.60 -2.79 13.05
C THR A 84 -5.57 -1.38 13.62
N ALA A 85 -6.71 -0.86 14.06
CA ALA A 85 -6.82 0.46 14.65
C ALA A 85 -7.51 0.36 16.01
N GLY A 86 -6.78 0.68 17.08
CA GLY A 86 -7.28 0.79 18.45
C GLY A 86 -6.78 2.08 19.11
N GLU A 87 -7.24 2.34 20.34
CA GLU A 87 -6.84 3.57 21.07
C GLU A 87 -5.33 3.69 21.28
N MET A 88 -4.64 2.56 21.50
CA MET A 88 -3.21 2.54 21.80
C MET A 88 -2.33 2.44 20.55
N GLU A 89 -2.80 1.79 19.48
CA GLU A 89 -1.98 1.47 18.32
C GLU A 89 -2.82 1.45 17.04
N VAL A 90 -2.26 2.08 16.01
CA VAL A 90 -2.68 1.90 14.62
C VAL A 90 -1.52 1.26 13.88
N ARG A 91 -1.77 0.12 13.23
CA ARG A 91 -0.71 -0.65 12.56
C ARG A 91 -1.17 -1.19 11.22
N ALA A 92 -0.29 -1.06 10.25
CA ALA A 92 -0.38 -1.70 8.94
C ALA A 92 0.23 -3.11 9.00
N TRP A 93 -0.45 -4.07 8.41
CA TRP A 93 -0.04 -5.47 8.35
C TRP A 93 -0.03 -5.94 6.90
N THR A 94 1.08 -6.58 6.51
CA THR A 94 1.26 -7.16 5.19
C THR A 94 0.72 -8.57 5.15
N THR A 95 -0.10 -8.91 4.16
CA THR A 95 -0.53 -10.29 3.93
C THR A 95 -0.59 -10.58 2.43
N PRO A 96 -0.39 -11.83 1.98
CA PRO A 96 -0.60 -12.17 0.58
C PRO A 96 -2.02 -11.86 0.11
N PHE A 97 -2.16 -11.44 -1.14
CA PHE A 97 -3.44 -11.33 -1.83
C PHE A 97 -4.18 -12.67 -1.76
N ASN A 98 -5.51 -12.61 -1.64
CA ASN A 98 -6.39 -13.75 -1.37
C ASN A 98 -6.20 -14.43 0.00
N SER A 99 -5.53 -13.80 0.97
CA SER A 99 -5.49 -14.35 2.32
C SER A 99 -6.87 -14.32 2.99
N THR A 100 -7.24 -15.43 3.60
CA THR A 100 -8.45 -15.52 4.41
C THR A 100 -8.31 -14.76 5.72
N GLY A 101 -9.41 -14.44 6.39
CA GLY A 101 -9.42 -13.83 7.73
C GLY A 101 -8.46 -14.51 8.73
N PRO A 102 -8.52 -15.85 8.91
CA PRO A 102 -7.59 -16.57 9.77
C PRO A 102 -6.12 -16.45 9.35
N LYS A 103 -5.84 -16.49 8.03
CA LYS A 103 -4.47 -16.33 7.52
C LYS A 103 -3.92 -14.93 7.74
N ALA A 104 -4.73 -13.90 7.53
CA ALA A 104 -4.36 -12.53 7.85
C ALA A 104 -4.12 -12.34 9.35
N ALA A 105 -4.98 -12.90 10.21
CA ALA A 105 -4.81 -12.85 11.66
C ALA A 105 -3.51 -13.53 12.14
N SER A 106 -3.06 -14.59 11.46
CA SER A 106 -1.81 -15.29 11.76
C SER A 106 -0.56 -14.42 11.64
N VAL A 107 -0.63 -13.35 10.82
CA VAL A 107 0.46 -12.37 10.64
C VAL A 107 0.68 -11.56 11.93
N ILE A 108 -0.39 -11.35 12.71
CA ILE A 108 -0.32 -10.66 14.00
C ILE A 108 0.29 -11.58 15.05
N HIS A 109 -0.24 -12.80 15.15
CA HIS A 109 0.25 -13.84 16.05
C HIS A 109 -0.15 -15.22 15.54
N SER A 110 0.75 -16.19 15.57
CA SER A 110 0.50 -17.53 15.00
C SER A 110 -0.71 -18.25 15.60
N ASP A 111 -1.00 -18.02 16.88
CA ASP A 111 -2.13 -18.66 17.57
C ASP A 111 -3.50 -18.15 17.11
N PHE A 112 -3.55 -16.96 16.51
CA PHE A 112 -4.81 -16.36 16.06
C PHE A 112 -5.46 -17.15 14.93
N GLU A 113 -4.67 -17.85 14.10
CA GLU A 113 -5.23 -18.67 13.03
C GLU A 113 -6.14 -19.79 13.59
N LYS A 114 -5.67 -20.49 14.63
CA LYS A 114 -6.42 -21.58 15.27
C LYS A 114 -7.56 -21.08 16.12
N GLY A 115 -7.32 -19.97 16.84
CA GLY A 115 -8.32 -19.34 17.71
C GLY A 115 -9.34 -18.49 16.97
N PHE A 116 -9.22 -18.29 15.65
CA PHE A 116 -10.10 -17.40 14.90
C PHE A 116 -11.58 -17.78 15.03
N ILE A 117 -12.39 -16.82 15.49
CA ILE A 117 -13.85 -16.93 15.56
C ILE A 117 -14.47 -16.19 14.38
N ARG A 118 -14.18 -14.89 14.25
CA ARG A 118 -14.70 -13.98 13.22
C ARG A 118 -13.86 -12.70 13.15
N ALA A 119 -14.05 -11.92 12.10
CA ALA A 119 -13.46 -10.60 11.94
C ALA A 119 -14.56 -9.52 11.88
N GLU A 120 -14.38 -8.42 12.61
CA GLU A 120 -15.15 -7.20 12.39
C GLU A 120 -14.37 -6.36 11.38
N VAL A 121 -14.94 -6.10 10.21
CA VAL A 121 -14.23 -5.52 9.07
C VAL A 121 -14.95 -4.27 8.60
N MET A 122 -14.20 -3.22 8.32
CA MET A 122 -14.66 -2.03 7.61
C MET A 122 -13.58 -1.59 6.62
N SER A 123 -13.95 -0.89 5.55
CA SER A 123 -12.97 -0.32 4.63
C SER A 123 -12.35 0.94 5.24
N TYR A 124 -11.09 1.23 4.89
CA TYR A 124 -10.45 2.50 5.23
C TYR A 124 -11.27 3.69 4.71
N GLU A 125 -11.81 3.62 3.50
CA GLU A 125 -12.58 4.69 2.88
C GLU A 125 -13.87 5.01 3.64
N ASP A 126 -14.54 3.99 4.17
CA ASP A 126 -15.73 4.20 4.98
C ASP A 126 -15.38 4.78 6.34
N LEU A 127 -14.27 4.36 6.95
CA LEU A 127 -13.79 4.91 8.21
C LEU A 127 -13.36 6.37 8.08
N ASP A 128 -12.61 6.70 7.02
CA ASP A 128 -12.16 8.07 6.73
C ASP A 128 -13.36 9.00 6.50
N ARG A 129 -14.34 8.57 5.69
CA ARG A 129 -15.57 9.35 5.43
C ARG A 129 -16.42 9.55 6.69
N ALA A 130 -16.62 8.50 7.48
CA ALA A 130 -17.47 8.55 8.67
C ALA A 130 -16.78 9.25 9.85
N GLY A 131 -15.44 9.21 9.90
CA GLY A 131 -14.58 9.78 10.93
C GLY A 131 -14.47 8.94 12.22
N THR A 132 -15.42 8.02 12.48
CA THR A 132 -15.36 7.11 13.64
C THR A 132 -15.94 5.74 13.33
N GLN A 133 -15.41 4.69 13.98
CA GLN A 133 -15.94 3.32 13.86
C GLN A 133 -17.42 3.23 14.27
N THR A 134 -17.85 4.00 15.27
CA THR A 134 -19.25 4.05 15.70
C THR A 134 -20.16 4.47 14.55
N LYS A 135 -19.79 5.53 13.82
CA LYS A 135 -20.56 6.02 12.67
C LYS A 135 -20.56 5.03 11.51
N VAL A 136 -19.42 4.37 11.23
CA VAL A 136 -19.36 3.28 10.23
C VAL A 136 -20.36 2.17 10.56
N LYS A 137 -20.49 1.82 11.85
CA LYS A 137 -21.45 0.83 12.32
C LYS A 137 -22.90 1.31 12.20
N GLU A 138 -23.18 2.57 12.56
CA GLU A 138 -24.51 3.20 12.41
C GLU A 138 -24.95 3.28 10.93
N GLU A 139 -24.01 3.50 10.01
CA GLU A 139 -24.22 3.45 8.56
C GLU A 139 -24.40 2.02 8.01
N GLY A 140 -24.28 0.98 8.85
CA GLY A 140 -24.41 -0.42 8.45
C GLY A 140 -23.23 -0.95 7.63
N LYS A 141 -22.06 -0.30 7.70
CA LYS A 141 -20.89 -0.64 6.89
C LYS A 141 -19.85 -1.49 7.61
N LEU A 142 -19.99 -1.67 8.92
CA LEU A 142 -19.20 -2.64 9.68
C LEU A 142 -19.73 -4.05 9.38
N ARG A 143 -18.89 -4.87 8.76
CA ARG A 143 -19.20 -6.26 8.40
C ARG A 143 -18.68 -7.22 9.47
N ILE A 144 -19.41 -8.33 9.65
CA ILE A 144 -18.97 -9.46 10.47
C ILE A 144 -18.65 -10.60 9.53
N GLU A 145 -17.37 -10.93 9.43
CA GLU A 145 -16.82 -11.82 8.43
C GLU A 145 -16.34 -13.14 9.04
N GLY A 146 -16.60 -14.23 8.33
CA GLY A 146 -16.27 -15.59 8.74
C GLY A 146 -14.87 -16.04 8.30
N LYS A 147 -14.60 -17.35 8.45
CA LYS A 147 -13.30 -17.95 8.11
C LYS A 147 -12.96 -17.92 6.62
N GLU A 148 -13.99 -17.93 5.77
CA GLU A 148 -13.84 -17.91 4.31
C GLU A 148 -13.72 -16.50 3.72
N TYR A 149 -13.83 -15.46 4.56
CA TYR A 149 -13.68 -14.09 4.09
C TYR A 149 -12.27 -13.85 3.57
N ILE A 150 -12.18 -13.30 2.37
CA ILE A 150 -10.93 -12.86 1.77
C ILE A 150 -10.68 -11.41 2.16
N VAL A 151 -9.57 -11.18 2.86
CA VAL A 151 -9.16 -9.83 3.26
C VAL A 151 -8.87 -8.98 2.03
N GLN A 152 -9.38 -7.76 2.05
CA GLN A 152 -9.18 -6.77 1.01
C GLN A 152 -8.08 -5.78 1.42
N ASP A 153 -7.41 -5.22 0.42
CA ASP A 153 -6.46 -4.12 0.66
C ASP A 153 -7.21 -2.92 1.25
N GLY A 154 -6.64 -2.32 2.29
CA GLY A 154 -7.27 -1.20 3.01
C GLY A 154 -8.30 -1.61 4.07
N ASP A 155 -8.57 -2.90 4.28
CA ASP A 155 -9.48 -3.32 5.35
C ASP A 155 -8.93 -2.90 6.73
N VAL A 156 -9.79 -2.33 7.57
CA VAL A 156 -9.57 -2.11 8.99
C VAL A 156 -10.27 -3.23 9.75
N ILE A 157 -9.50 -4.05 10.44
CA ILE A 157 -9.96 -5.33 10.98
C ILE A 157 -9.76 -5.40 12.49
N TYR A 158 -10.80 -5.84 13.18
CA TYR A 158 -10.73 -6.30 14.55
C TYR A 158 -11.03 -7.81 14.61
N PHE A 159 -10.00 -8.61 14.91
CA PHE A 159 -10.13 -10.07 14.99
C PHE A 159 -10.68 -10.50 16.35
N ARG A 160 -11.71 -11.36 16.34
CA ARG A 160 -12.20 -12.05 17.52
C ARG A 160 -11.58 -13.44 17.57
N ILE A 161 -10.77 -13.67 18.61
CA ILE A 161 -10.02 -14.90 18.83
C ILE A 161 -10.53 -15.57 20.12
N ASN A 162 -10.60 -16.89 20.13
CA ASN A 162 -10.90 -17.66 21.33
C ASN A 162 -9.67 -17.63 22.25
N ALA A 163 -9.86 -17.19 23.49
CA ALA A 163 -8.81 -17.12 24.51
C ALA A 163 -8.52 -18.49 25.11
#